data_AF-A0A3P1VNJ5-F1
#
_entry.id   AF-A0A3P1VNJ5-F1
#
_cell.length_a   1.000
_cell.length_b   1.000
_cell.length_c   1.000
_cell.angle_alpha   90.00
_cell.angle_beta   90.00
_cell.angle_gamma   90.00
#
_symmetry.space_group_name_H-M   'P 1'
#
loop_
_entity.id
_entity.type
_entity.pdbx_description
1 polymer ?
#
loop_
_entity_poly.entity_id
_entity_poly.type
_entity_poly.pdbx_seq_one_letter_code
_entity_poly.pdbx_strand_id
1 'polypeptide(L)'
;MNKNYIGTYGVIKKNGGIDLICSVNYEGGGLFASILKCIDENNEYLKVIIFGNCKEESEKIAIIKREGYEIIRKPKFNVGDKVRLIKYPDEIAIVKEIIWHEKNRGIFYSLDVEGNKKRSNSWYYEDENKFEKIDE
;
A
#
# COMPACT_ATOMS: atom_id res chain seq x y z
N MET A 1 -1.11 15.35 23.13
CA MET A 1 0.04 14.61 22.58
C MET A 1 0.10 14.91 21.09
N ASN A 2 1.18 15.56 20.62
CA ASN A 2 1.43 15.63 19.18
C ASN A 2 1.69 14.20 18.70
N LYS A 3 0.76 13.64 17.93
CA LYS A 3 1.01 12.39 17.23
C LYS A 3 2.13 12.67 16.23
N ASN A 4 3.20 11.89 16.28
CA ASN A 4 4.24 11.91 15.26
C ASN A 4 3.79 10.98 14.12
N TYR A 5 3.62 11.53 12.93
CA TYR A 5 3.17 10.80 11.75
C TYR A 5 4.32 10.36 10.84
N ILE A 6 5.52 10.93 11.00
CA ILE A 6 6.66 10.61 10.13
C ILE A 6 7.00 9.12 10.26
N GLY A 7 7.06 8.44 9.11
CA GLY A 7 7.34 7.01 9.03
C GLY A 7 6.12 6.10 9.23
N THR A 8 4.95 6.64 9.57
CA THR A 8 3.73 5.83 9.63
C THR A 8 3.20 5.51 8.24
N TYR A 9 2.41 4.44 8.17
CA TYR A 9 1.65 4.04 6.99
C TYR A 9 0.16 4.31 7.25
N GLY A 10 -0.59 4.66 6.22
CA GLY A 10 -1.98 5.06 6.38
C GLY A 10 -2.75 5.10 5.07
N VAL A 11 -4.04 5.41 5.19
CA VAL A 11 -4.96 5.60 4.08
C VAL A 11 -5.77 6.89 4.28
N ILE A 12 -6.36 7.39 3.21
CA ILE A 12 -7.26 8.54 3.30
C ILE A 12 -8.64 8.05 3.74
N LYS A 13 -9.16 8.63 4.81
CA LYS A 13 -10.53 8.39 5.27
C LYS A 13 -11.52 8.79 4.18
N LYS A 14 -12.51 7.93 3.94
CA LYS A 14 -13.58 8.13 2.94
C LYS A 14 -14.30 9.49 3.03
N ASN A 15 -14.36 10.10 4.22
CA ASN A 15 -15.01 11.40 4.48
C ASN A 15 -14.06 12.46 5.08
N GLY A 16 -12.76 12.20 5.14
CA GLY A 16 -11.81 13.19 5.66
C GLY A 16 -11.63 14.28 4.62
N GLY A 17 -12.03 15.53 4.91
CA GLY A 17 -11.94 16.65 3.98
C GLY A 17 -10.59 16.68 3.27
N ILE A 18 -10.61 16.37 1.97
CA ILE A 18 -9.41 16.23 1.18
C ILE A 18 -9.11 17.60 0.55
N ASP A 19 -8.13 18.33 1.10
CA ASP A 19 -7.35 19.26 0.28
C ASP A 19 -6.18 18.44 -0.29
N LEU A 20 -6.46 17.58 -1.28
CA LEU A 20 -5.40 16.85 -1.99
C LEU A 20 -4.76 17.86 -2.94
N ILE A 21 -3.52 18.23 -2.64
CA ILE A 21 -2.63 18.69 -3.70
C ILE A 21 -1.83 17.46 -4.10
N CYS A 22 -2.34 16.76 -5.11
CA CYS A 22 -1.74 15.55 -5.65
C CYS A 22 -1.28 15.85 -7.08
N SER A 23 -0.04 15.52 -7.41
CA SER A 23 0.50 15.64 -8.78
C SER A 23 -0.10 14.61 -9.76
N VAL A 24 -1.02 13.77 -9.27
CA VAL A 24 -1.54 12.58 -9.94
C VAL A 24 -2.95 12.25 -9.48
N ASN A 25 -3.72 11.64 -10.38
CA ASN A 25 -5.07 11.16 -10.09
C ASN A 25 -5.01 10.11 -8.96
N TYR A 26 -5.43 10.50 -7.76
CA TYR A 26 -5.58 9.62 -6.61
C TYR A 26 -6.93 8.91 -6.70
N GLU A 27 -6.92 7.58 -6.79
CA GLU A 27 -8.15 6.78 -6.69
C GLU A 27 -8.52 6.58 -5.22
N GLY A 28 -9.08 7.63 -4.62
CA GLY A 28 -9.59 7.64 -3.25
C GLY A 28 -11.09 7.42 -3.16
N GLY A 29 -11.56 6.67 -2.15
CA GLY A 29 -12.98 6.58 -1.80
C GLY A 29 -13.75 5.38 -2.39
N GLY A 30 -13.05 4.48 -3.09
CA GLY A 30 -13.59 3.21 -3.58
C GLY A 30 -13.57 2.07 -2.54
N LEU A 31 -13.78 0.82 -3.00
CA LEU A 31 -13.59 -0.38 -2.16
C LEU A 31 -12.11 -0.57 -1.77
N PHE A 32 -11.22 -0.03 -2.58
CA PHE A 32 -9.78 -0.08 -2.43
C PHE A 32 -9.22 1.32 -2.26
N ALA A 33 -8.14 1.44 -1.50
CA ALA A 33 -7.39 2.66 -1.32
C ALA A 33 -5.90 2.40 -1.49
N SER A 34 -5.19 3.41 -1.99
CA SER A 34 -3.74 3.40 -1.99
C SER A 34 -3.21 3.53 -0.56
N ILE A 35 -2.13 2.81 -0.25
CA ILE A 35 -1.42 2.97 1.01
C ILE A 35 -0.50 4.19 0.89
N LEU A 36 -0.36 4.93 1.97
CA LEU A 36 0.41 6.16 2.03
C LEU A 36 1.46 6.04 3.13
N LYS A 37 2.71 6.42 2.83
CA LYS A 37 3.76 6.56 3.85
C LYS A 37 4.00 8.04 4.10
N CYS A 38 3.90 8.48 5.35
CA CYS A 38 4.20 9.86 5.72
C CYS A 38 5.71 10.08 5.79
N ILE A 39 6.19 11.12 5.12
CA ILE A 39 7.60 11.49 5.02
C ILE A 39 7.91 12.85 5.66
N ASP A 40 6.90 13.69 5.84
CA ASP A 40 7.03 14.99 6.50
C ASP A 40 5.67 15.42 7.08
N GLU A 41 5.67 16.27 8.09
CA GLU A 41 4.45 16.80 8.70
C GLU A 41 4.58 18.25 9.16
N ASN A 42 3.48 18.98 9.09
CA ASN A 42 3.33 20.28 9.76
C ASN A 42 2.07 20.26 10.65
N ASN A 43 1.66 21.43 11.16
CA ASN A 43 0.54 21.49 12.09
C ASN A 43 -0.80 21.00 11.49
N GLU A 44 -1.03 21.20 10.20
CA GLU A 44 -2.32 20.95 9.54
C GLU A 44 -2.27 19.83 8.49
N TYR A 45 -1.11 19.63 7.86
CA TYR A 45 -0.92 18.77 6.72
C TYR A 45 0.19 17.73 6.93
N LEU A 46 0.07 16.62 6.19
CA LEU A 46 1.09 15.58 6.05
C LEU A 46 1.57 15.56 4.60
N LYS A 47 2.88 15.44 4.41
CA LYS A 47 3.48 15.07 3.14
C LYS A 47 3.61 13.55 3.11
N VAL A 48 3.01 12.92 2.11
CA VAL A 48 2.98 11.47 1.97
C VAL A 48 3.49 11.04 0.61
N ILE A 49 4.04 9.84 0.54
CA ILE A 49 4.28 9.13 -0.73
C ILE A 49 3.20 8.08 -0.92
N ILE A 50 2.71 7.91 -2.15
CA ILE A 50 1.85 6.79 -2.52
C ILE A 50 2.69 5.52 -2.57
N PHE A 51 2.41 4.60 -1.65
CA PHE A 51 3.08 3.32 -1.51
C PHE A 51 2.25 2.22 -2.19
N GLY A 52 2.91 1.36 -2.96
CA GLY A 52 2.31 0.10 -3.42
C GLY A 52 1.71 0.09 -4.83
N ASN A 53 1.63 1.20 -5.56
CA ASN A 53 0.94 1.25 -6.86
C ASN A 53 1.86 1.55 -8.09
N CYS A 54 3.16 1.79 -7.92
CA CYS A 54 4.06 2.11 -9.04
C CYS A 54 5.40 1.35 -8.97
N LYS A 55 5.87 0.85 -10.12
CA LYS A 55 7.19 0.22 -10.31
C LYS A 55 8.33 1.24 -10.44
N GLU A 56 8.03 2.47 -10.85
CA GLU A 56 9.03 3.52 -11.00
C GLU A 56 8.95 4.47 -9.80
N GLU A 57 10.10 4.75 -9.20
CA GLU A 57 10.36 5.67 -8.08
C GLU A 57 10.06 7.15 -8.39
N SER A 58 9.15 7.43 -9.32
CA SER A 58 8.44 8.71 -9.28
C SER A 58 7.47 8.65 -8.10
N GLU A 59 8.02 8.80 -6.90
CA GLU A 59 7.28 8.94 -5.66
C GLU A 59 6.21 10.00 -5.88
N LYS A 60 4.97 9.55 -6.08
CA LYS A 60 3.82 10.43 -6.23
C LYS A 60 3.58 11.02 -4.84
N ILE A 61 4.21 12.17 -4.59
CA ILE A 61 4.07 12.92 -3.35
C ILE A 61 2.68 13.57 -3.35
N ALA A 62 1.97 13.42 -2.24
CA ALA A 62 0.72 14.13 -1.98
C ALA A 62 0.83 14.91 -0.67
N ILE A 63 0.09 16.02 -0.58
CA ILE A 63 -0.12 16.75 0.66
C ILE A 63 -1.58 16.52 1.07
N ILE A 64 -1.80 16.08 2.30
CA ILE A 64 -3.12 15.72 2.83
C ILE A 64 -3.34 16.34 4.20
N LYS A 65 -4.60 16.61 4.58
CA LYS A 65 -4.90 17.04 5.95
C LYS A 65 -4.66 15.91 6.94
N ARG A 66 -4.08 16.24 8.10
CA ARG A 66 -3.83 15.28 9.20
C ARG A 66 -5.10 14.55 9.64
N GLU A 67 -6.23 15.26 9.68
CA GLU A 67 -7.52 14.72 10.10
C GLU A 67 -8.05 13.63 9.16
N GLY A 68 -7.69 13.71 7.87
CA GLY A 68 -8.07 12.77 6.82
C GLY A 68 -7.18 11.53 6.75
N TYR A 69 -6.08 11.48 7.50
CA TYR A 69 -5.16 10.35 7.51
C TYR A 69 -5.52 9.34 8.61
N GLU A 70 -5.79 8.10 8.21
CA GLU A 70 -5.93 6.96 9.12
C GLU A 70 -4.65 6.14 9.13
N ILE A 71 -4.01 6.02 10.29
CA ILE A 71 -2.84 5.16 10.46
C ILE A 71 -3.27 3.70 10.37
N ILE A 72 -2.59 2.94 9.52
CA ILE A 72 -2.70 1.49 9.41
C ILE A 72 -1.36 0.84 9.76
N ARG A 73 -1.34 -0.49 9.87
CA ARG A 73 -0.08 -1.21 10.05
C ARG A 73 0.80 -1.07 8.81
N LYS A 74 2.11 -1.13 9.01
CA LYS A 74 3.08 -1.18 7.92
C LYS A 74 2.89 -2.48 7.11
N PRO A 75 2.84 -2.41 5.76
CA PRO A 75 2.89 -3.60 4.91
C PRO A 75 4.15 -4.44 5.17
N LYS A 76 4.00 -5.78 5.21
CA LYS A 76 5.09 -6.74 5.38
C LYS A 76 6.06 -6.77 4.20
N PHE A 77 5.59 -6.46 3.00
CA PHE A 77 6.37 -6.51 1.76
C PHE A 77 6.35 -5.17 1.02
N ASN A 78 7.26 -5.02 0.07
CA ASN A 78 7.34 -3.89 -0.86
C ASN A 78 7.06 -4.37 -2.29
N VAL A 79 6.62 -3.44 -3.14
CA VAL A 79 6.57 -3.70 -4.59
C VAL A 79 7.98 -4.02 -5.08
N GLY A 80 8.10 -5.06 -5.90
CA GLY A 80 9.39 -5.57 -6.39
C GLY A 80 9.99 -6.66 -5.51
N ASP A 81 9.50 -6.88 -4.28
CA ASP A 81 9.98 -7.99 -3.46
C ASP A 81 9.71 -9.33 -4.17
N LYS A 82 10.74 -10.19 -4.21
CA LYS A 82 10.64 -11.57 -4.68
C LYS A 82 10.12 -12.45 -3.55
N VAL A 83 9.09 -13.24 -3.84
CA VAL A 83 8.38 -14.04 -2.84
C VAL A 83 8.11 -15.46 -3.36
N ARG A 84 7.99 -16.41 -2.43
CA ARG A 84 7.60 -17.81 -2.71
C ARG A 84 6.20 -18.06 -2.17
N LEU A 85 5.34 -18.73 -2.95
CA LEU A 85 4.04 -19.20 -2.45
C LEU A 85 4.23 -20.40 -1.53
N ILE A 86 3.72 -20.35 -0.30
CA ILE A 86 3.89 -21.44 0.68
C ILE A 86 3.24 -22.74 0.19
N LYS A 87 2.06 -22.64 -0.42
CA LYS A 87 1.34 -23.81 -0.95
C LYS A 87 1.99 -24.39 -2.22
N TYR A 88 2.75 -23.58 -2.95
CA TYR A 88 3.37 -23.94 -4.23
C TYR A 88 4.83 -23.49 -4.20
N PRO A 89 5.71 -24.23 -3.51
CA PRO A 89 7.06 -23.77 -3.20
C PRO A 89 7.95 -23.58 -4.45
N ASP A 90 7.62 -24.24 -5.56
CA ASP A 90 8.29 -24.08 -6.84
C ASP A 90 7.86 -22.80 -7.58
N GLU A 91 6.82 -22.10 -7.09
CA GLU A 91 6.29 -20.90 -7.72
C GLU A 91 6.84 -19.65 -7.04
N ILE A 92 7.62 -18.93 -7.83
CA ILE A 92 8.20 -17.64 -7.46
C ILE A 92 7.36 -16.52 -8.07
N ALA A 93 7.23 -15.45 -7.32
CA ALA A 93 6.48 -14.29 -7.73
C ALA A 93 7.18 -12.99 -7.33
N ILE A 94 6.81 -11.90 -8.01
CA ILE A 94 7.18 -10.54 -7.63
C ILE A 94 5.95 -9.84 -7.09
N VAL A 95 6.07 -9.14 -5.96
CA VAL A 95 5.00 -8.27 -5.47
C VAL A 95 4.79 -7.14 -6.47
N LYS A 96 3.62 -7.12 -7.11
CA LYS A 96 3.29 -6.15 -8.17
C LYS A 96 2.58 -4.92 -7.61
N GLU A 97 1.67 -5.14 -6.67
CA GLU A 97 0.83 -4.10 -6.13
C GLU A 97 0.48 -4.37 -4.66
N ILE A 98 0.34 -3.30 -3.88
CA ILE A 98 -0.07 -3.32 -2.47
C ILE A 98 -1.20 -2.31 -2.30
N ILE A 99 -2.36 -2.79 -1.86
CA ILE A 99 -3.56 -1.96 -1.70
C ILE A 99 -4.23 -2.22 -0.35
N TRP A 100 -4.98 -1.23 0.12
CA TRP A 100 -5.87 -1.37 1.26
C TRP A 100 -7.28 -1.71 0.79
N HIS A 101 -7.93 -2.65 1.46
CA HIS A 101 -9.32 -3.01 1.21
C HIS A 101 -10.22 -2.47 2.33
N GLU A 102 -11.05 -1.47 2.04
CA GLU A 102 -11.81 -0.72 3.04
C GLU A 102 -12.77 -1.60 3.85
N LYS A 103 -13.54 -2.47 3.17
CA LYS A 103 -14.54 -3.31 3.85
C LYS A 103 -13.94 -4.38 4.75
N ASN A 104 -12.82 -4.99 4.34
CA ASN A 104 -12.15 -6.06 5.09
C ASN A 104 -11.11 -5.49 6.06
N ARG A 105 -10.82 -4.19 5.98
CA ARG A 105 -9.80 -3.49 6.75
C ARG A 105 -8.45 -4.22 6.77
N GLY A 106 -7.96 -4.55 5.58
CA GLY A 106 -6.75 -5.35 5.42
C GLY A 106 -5.90 -4.93 4.24
N ILE A 107 -4.61 -5.31 4.32
CA ILE A 107 -3.63 -5.13 3.24
C ILE A 107 -3.70 -6.32 2.30
N PHE A 108 -3.73 -6.01 1.02
CA PHE A 108 -3.84 -6.95 -0.09
C PHE A 108 -2.64 -6.80 -1.00
N TYR A 109 -2.20 -7.93 -1.54
CA TYR A 109 -1.11 -8.01 -2.49
C TYR A 109 -1.60 -8.58 -3.81
N SER A 110 -1.19 -7.96 -4.92
CA SER A 110 -1.16 -8.60 -6.23
C SER A 110 0.25 -9.08 -6.49
N LEU A 111 0.37 -10.33 -6.96
CA LEU A 111 1.64 -10.95 -7.29
C LEU A 111 1.74 -11.15 -8.79
N ASP A 112 2.94 -11.04 -9.34
CA ASP A 112 3.27 -11.52 -10.68
C ASP A 112 3.96 -12.88 -10.54
N VAL A 113 3.20 -13.96 -10.65
CA VAL A 113 3.67 -15.34 -10.51
C VAL A 113 4.21 -15.83 -11.85
N GLU A 114 5.47 -16.25 -11.88
CA GLU A 114 6.16 -16.62 -13.11
C GLU A 114 5.40 -17.74 -13.86
N GLY A 115 5.07 -17.48 -15.12
CA GLY A 115 4.33 -18.42 -15.96
C GLY A 115 2.88 -18.70 -15.54
N ASN A 116 2.35 -18.08 -14.48
CA ASN A 116 1.04 -18.43 -13.91
C ASN A 116 0.02 -17.29 -13.84
N LYS A 117 -0.62 -17.01 -14.98
CA LYS A 117 -1.64 -15.94 -15.10
C LYS A 117 -2.80 -16.04 -14.10
N LYS A 118 -3.26 -17.25 -13.79
CA LYS A 118 -4.39 -17.45 -12.87
C LYS A 118 -4.04 -16.95 -11.47
N ARG A 119 -2.85 -17.29 -10.99
CA ARG A 119 -2.36 -16.85 -9.68
C ARG A 119 -1.92 -15.38 -9.68
N SER A 120 -1.46 -14.85 -10.82
CA SER A 120 -1.17 -13.41 -10.93
C SER A 120 -2.41 -12.53 -10.89
N ASN A 121 -3.58 -13.05 -11.28
CA ASN A 121 -4.87 -12.35 -11.19
C ASN A 121 -5.57 -12.52 -9.82
N SER A 122 -4.93 -13.19 -8.87
CA SER A 122 -5.47 -13.40 -7.52
C SER A 122 -5.03 -12.30 -6.56
N TRP A 123 -5.87 -12.03 -5.56
CA TRP A 123 -5.54 -11.17 -4.44
C TRP A 123 -5.12 -12.01 -3.24
N TYR A 124 -4.05 -11.60 -2.57
CA TYR A 124 -3.52 -12.28 -1.40
C TYR A 124 -3.61 -11.37 -0.17
N TYR A 125 -4.29 -11.83 0.87
CA TYR A 125 -4.44 -11.10 2.12
C TYR A 125 -3.16 -11.23 2.94
N GLU A 126 -2.67 -10.13 3.49
CA GLU A 126 -1.47 -10.11 4.31
C GLU A 126 -1.56 -11.03 5.55
N ASP A 127 -2.76 -11.16 6.12
CA ASP A 127 -3.01 -11.96 7.32
C ASP A 127 -3.10 -13.46 7.04
N GLU A 128 -3.31 -13.86 5.79
CA GLU A 128 -3.34 -15.28 5.42
C GLU A 128 -1.93 -15.88 5.30
N ASN A 129 -0.88 -15.04 5.27
CA ASN A 129 0.52 -15.46 5.17
C ASN A 129 0.75 -16.52 4.08
N LYS A 130 0.17 -16.35 2.88
CA LYS A 130 0.23 -17.36 1.81
C LYS A 130 1.57 -17.41 1.06
N PHE A 131 2.47 -16.48 1.35
CA PHE A 131 3.77 -16.37 0.72
C PHE A 131 4.78 -15.75 1.70
N GLU A 132 6.06 -16.00 1.40
CA GLU A 132 7.19 -15.53 2.19
C GLU A 132 8.22 -14.83 1.29
N LYS A 133 8.99 -13.91 1.87
CA LYS A 133 10.05 -13.21 1.14
C LYS A 133 11.20 -14.17 0.87
N ILE A 134 11.76 -14.09 -0.33
CA ILE A 134 13.00 -14.76 -0.69
C ILE A 134 14.07 -13.68 -0.68
N ASP A 135 15.00 -13.79 0.26
CA ASP A 135 16.23 -13.01 0.20
C ASP A 135 17.17 -13.76 -0.75
N GLU A 136 17.58 -13.11 -1.84
CA GLU A 136 18.65 -13.59 -2.73
C GLU A 136 20.03 -13.30 -2.15
#